data_AF-A0ABC8JDW9-F1
#
_entry.id   AF-A0ABC8JDW9-F1
#
_cell.length_a   1.000
_cell.length_b   1.000
_cell.length_c   1.000
_cell.angle_alpha   90.00
_cell.angle_beta   90.00
_cell.angle_gamma   90.00
#
_symmetry.space_group_name_H-M   'P 1'
#
loop_
_entity.id
_entity.type
_entity.pdbx_description
1 polymer ?
#
loop_
_entity_poly.entity_id
_entity_poly.type
_entity_poly.pdbx_seq_one_letter_code
_entity_poly.pdbx_strand_id
1 'polypeptide(L)'
;MATRSVFHSIRGRFTNGAVVGSNSIRNAESSHFSKPYSADAAIGGSLVEDSEEKDDLKSRIFRLRLPKRSATTVLEKWVGEGNQITVNELREISRELRRTRRYKHALEVTEYLVQHEEPNISDADYASRIDLISKVFGIDAAERYFESLQLPSKTSETYTSLLHAYAASKQTERAEALFKRIIESESLTFSAITYNEMMTLYMSVGEVEKVREVIQVMKRKQVSPDIYTYNLWLSSCAATFSIDEVRKILEEMRSDGGFNEGWSLYIDLTSIYIESSRLTNAESSSPVESEKSISQREWVTYDFLMILHTGLGNKGMIDQIWKSLRNTNQKLSSRSYICVMSSYVMLGHLREAGEVVDQWKESKTTEFDASACSRILNAFRDAGLEEKASDFHLLLVEKQCSLENEVS
;
A
#
# COMPACT_ATOMS: atom_id res chain seq x y z
N MET A 1 3.25 2.45 -0.27
CA MET A 1 4.32 1.73 0.45
C MET A 1 5.65 1.91 -0.26
N ALA A 2 5.74 1.60 -1.56
CA ALA A 2 6.96 1.83 -2.35
C ALA A 2 7.41 3.30 -2.37
N THR A 3 6.50 4.28 -2.56
CA THR A 3 6.87 5.71 -2.57
C THR A 3 7.49 6.23 -1.27
N ARG A 4 6.96 5.87 -0.08
CA ARG A 4 7.53 6.29 1.21
C ARG A 4 8.88 5.65 1.54
N SER A 5 9.07 4.38 1.18
CA SER A 5 10.34 3.66 1.30
C SER A 5 11.46 4.35 0.51
N VAL A 6 11.11 4.90 -0.65
CA VAL A 6 12.04 5.59 -1.56
C VAL A 6 12.46 6.94 -1.01
N PHE A 7 11.53 7.69 -0.41
CA PHE A 7 11.85 8.99 0.17
C PHE A 7 12.76 8.88 1.40
N HIS A 8 12.59 7.85 2.23
CA HIS A 8 13.46 7.66 3.41
C HIS A 8 14.88 7.21 3.05
N SER A 9 15.06 6.23 2.14
CA SER A 9 16.40 5.75 1.78
C SER A 9 17.20 6.76 0.95
N ILE A 10 16.53 7.66 0.21
CA ILE A 10 17.21 8.68 -0.61
C ILE A 10 17.75 9.87 0.23
N ARG A 11 17.32 10.03 1.49
CA ARG A 11 17.80 11.07 2.44
C ARG A 11 19.33 11.08 2.58
N GLY A 12 19.99 9.92 2.47
CA GLY A 12 21.45 9.80 2.60
C GLY A 12 22.27 10.40 1.45
N ARG A 13 21.69 10.60 0.25
CA ARG A 13 22.42 11.03 -0.94
C ARG A 13 22.21 12.51 -1.29
N PHE A 14 21.00 13.04 -1.10
CA PHE A 14 20.68 14.44 -1.45
C PHE A 14 21.02 15.46 -0.36
N THR A 15 21.37 15.02 0.85
CA THR A 15 21.88 15.91 1.91
C THR A 15 23.36 16.26 1.75
N ASN A 16 24.11 15.53 0.90
CA ASN A 16 25.56 15.71 0.69
C ASN A 16 25.95 16.21 -0.73
N GLY A 17 25.00 16.67 -1.54
CA GLY A 17 25.25 17.19 -2.89
C GLY A 17 25.25 18.71 -2.93
N ALA A 18 26.42 19.30 -3.13
CA ALA A 18 26.67 20.74 -3.09
C ALA A 18 25.91 21.57 -4.14
N VAL A 19 25.54 22.76 -3.67
CA VAL A 19 25.06 23.97 -4.35
C VAL A 19 25.78 24.28 -5.68
N VAL A 20 25.02 24.41 -6.77
CA VAL A 20 25.26 25.32 -7.90
C VAL A 20 23.86 25.60 -8.48
N GLY A 21 23.25 26.78 -8.41
CA GLY A 21 23.75 28.08 -8.83
C GLY A 21 22.77 28.65 -9.87
N SER A 22 21.74 29.34 -9.38
CA SER A 22 21.06 30.52 -9.96
C SER A 22 20.96 30.73 -11.48
N ASN A 23 19.74 31.01 -11.98
CA ASN A 23 19.50 32.30 -12.64
C ASN A 23 18.01 32.69 -12.73
N SER A 24 17.78 33.95 -12.40
CA SER A 24 16.50 34.66 -12.34
C SER A 24 16.03 35.07 -13.73
N ILE A 25 14.71 35.06 -13.99
CA ILE A 25 14.10 36.02 -14.91
C ILE A 25 12.80 36.57 -14.28
N ARG A 26 12.76 37.90 -14.27
CA ARG A 26 11.71 38.80 -13.74
C ARG A 26 10.54 38.97 -14.71
N ASN A 27 9.39 39.30 -14.11
CA ASN A 27 8.33 40.24 -14.53
C ASN A 27 7.76 40.18 -15.95
N ALA A 28 6.42 40.05 -16.02
CA ALA A 28 5.56 41.11 -16.56
C ALA A 28 4.10 40.94 -16.08
N GLU A 29 3.52 42.04 -15.63
CA GLU A 29 2.17 42.20 -15.09
C GLU A 29 1.10 42.42 -16.19
N SER A 30 -0.16 42.38 -15.73
CA SER A 30 -1.36 43.04 -16.28
C SER A 30 -2.07 42.29 -17.42
N SER A 31 -3.41 42.22 -17.52
CA SER A 31 -4.48 43.00 -16.91
C SER A 31 -5.84 42.29 -17.08
N HIS A 32 -6.72 42.47 -16.09
CA HIS A 32 -8.18 42.62 -16.16
C HIS A 32 -9.01 41.83 -17.18
N PHE A 33 -10.01 41.08 -16.70
CA PHE A 33 -11.43 41.36 -17.02
C PHE A 33 -12.38 40.73 -15.97
N SER A 34 -13.50 41.42 -15.80
CA SER A 34 -14.41 41.40 -14.65
C SER A 34 -15.46 40.29 -14.66
N LYS A 35 -15.89 39.87 -13.47
CA LYS A 35 -17.18 39.20 -13.12
C LYS A 35 -18.40 40.10 -13.47
N PRO A 36 -19.70 39.75 -13.24
CA PRO A 36 -20.30 38.59 -12.52
C PRO A 36 -21.57 37.97 -13.18
N TYR A 37 -22.17 36.95 -12.53
CA TYR A 37 -23.61 36.68 -12.25
C TYR A 37 -23.77 35.16 -11.99
N SER A 38 -23.95 34.70 -10.75
CA SER A 38 -25.17 34.57 -9.91
C SER A 38 -26.05 33.34 -10.22
N ALA A 39 -26.42 32.68 -9.13
CA ALA A 39 -27.18 31.45 -8.92
C ALA A 39 -28.54 31.37 -9.64
N ASP A 40 -29.01 30.15 -9.94
CA ASP A 40 -30.06 29.49 -9.15
C ASP A 40 -30.34 28.02 -9.54
N ALA A 41 -30.99 27.33 -8.60
CA ALA A 41 -31.25 25.90 -8.45
C ALA A 41 -32.36 25.32 -9.34
N ALA A 42 -32.34 23.97 -9.53
CA ALA A 42 -33.48 23.04 -9.44
C ALA A 42 -33.02 21.61 -9.80
N ILE A 43 -33.07 20.64 -8.88
CA ILE A 43 -34.12 19.61 -8.70
C ILE A 43 -34.28 18.68 -9.92
N GLY A 44 -33.94 17.39 -9.70
CA GLY A 44 -34.24 16.30 -10.64
C GLY A 44 -33.90 14.95 -10.02
N GLY A 45 -34.76 14.46 -9.12
CA GLY A 45 -34.68 13.09 -8.60
C GLY A 45 -35.08 12.08 -9.68
N SER A 46 -34.33 10.99 -9.76
CA SER A 46 -34.73 9.80 -10.52
C SER A 46 -34.76 8.60 -9.58
N LEU A 47 -35.96 8.06 -9.51
CA LEU A 47 -36.47 6.87 -8.82
C LEU A 47 -35.48 5.69 -8.81
N VAL A 48 -35.15 5.23 -7.60
CA VAL A 48 -34.58 3.91 -7.36
C VAL A 48 -35.76 2.95 -7.23
N GLU A 49 -35.79 1.90 -8.05
CA GLU A 49 -36.71 0.79 -7.89
C GLU A 49 -36.39 0.06 -6.57
N ASP A 50 -37.34 0.10 -5.62
CA ASP A 50 -37.32 -0.69 -4.38
C ASP A 50 -37.35 -2.18 -4.73
N SER A 51 -36.18 -2.82 -4.74
CA SER A 51 -36.10 -4.26 -4.55
C SER A 51 -36.47 -4.56 -3.10
N GLU A 52 -37.52 -5.35 -2.86
CA GLU A 52 -37.91 -5.84 -1.53
C GLU A 52 -36.66 -6.38 -0.78
N GLU A 53 -36.12 -5.61 0.18
CA GLU A 53 -35.01 -6.06 1.02
C GLU A 53 -35.48 -7.29 1.79
N LYS A 54 -35.00 -8.47 1.39
CA LYS A 54 -35.21 -9.73 2.09
C LYS A 54 -34.79 -9.53 3.55
N ASP A 55 -35.72 -9.74 4.49
CA ASP A 55 -35.48 -9.48 5.91
C ASP A 55 -34.61 -10.60 6.52
N ASP A 56 -33.32 -10.57 6.20
CA ASP A 56 -32.30 -11.47 6.73
C ASP A 56 -31.42 -10.79 7.80
N LEU A 57 -30.70 -11.60 8.58
CA LEU A 57 -29.86 -11.13 9.68
C LEU A 57 -28.81 -10.12 9.20
N LYS A 58 -28.18 -10.40 8.06
CA LYS A 58 -27.20 -9.52 7.43
C LYS A 58 -27.81 -8.15 7.15
N SER A 59 -28.96 -8.08 6.50
CA SER A 59 -29.65 -6.84 6.16
C SER A 59 -30.07 -6.06 7.41
N ARG A 60 -30.51 -6.73 8.47
CA ARG A 60 -30.80 -6.10 9.78
C ARG A 60 -29.57 -5.47 10.43
N ILE A 61 -28.42 -6.14 10.40
CA ILE A 61 -27.15 -5.60 10.94
C ILE A 61 -26.62 -4.46 10.06
N PHE A 62 -26.74 -4.57 8.74
CA PHE A 62 -26.27 -3.54 7.81
C PHE A 62 -27.12 -2.26 7.88
N ARG A 63 -28.41 -2.36 8.21
CA ARG A 63 -29.29 -1.20 8.51
C ARG A 63 -28.87 -0.38 9.75
N LEU A 64 -27.98 -0.89 10.60
CA LEU A 64 -27.37 -0.10 11.70
C LEU A 64 -26.40 0.95 11.12
N ARG A 65 -26.92 2.03 10.53
CA ARG A 65 -26.11 3.11 9.93
C ARG A 65 -25.26 3.88 10.95
N LEU A 66 -25.58 3.79 12.25
CA LEU A 66 -24.91 4.52 13.32
C LEU A 66 -24.09 3.56 14.22
N PRO A 67 -22.79 3.85 14.51
CA PRO A 67 -21.95 3.07 15.43
C PRO A 67 -22.48 2.98 16.87
N LYS A 68 -23.50 3.78 17.22
CA LYS A 68 -24.09 3.80 18.58
C LYS A 68 -25.04 2.64 18.84
N ARG A 69 -25.57 1.98 17.80
CA ARG A 69 -26.48 0.84 17.98
C ARG A 69 -25.66 -0.45 17.96
N SER A 70 -25.92 -1.34 18.91
CA SER A 70 -25.19 -2.59 19.05
C SER A 70 -25.71 -3.65 18.06
N ALA A 71 -24.80 -4.29 17.35
CA ALA A 71 -25.08 -5.49 16.56
C ALA A 71 -25.50 -6.65 17.46
N THR A 72 -24.99 -6.73 18.69
CA THR A 72 -25.38 -7.74 19.69
C THR A 72 -26.88 -7.72 19.96
N THR A 73 -27.48 -6.54 20.14
CA THR A 73 -28.93 -6.40 20.34
C THR A 73 -29.74 -6.91 19.14
N VAL A 74 -29.22 -6.76 17.92
CA VAL A 74 -29.87 -7.28 16.71
C VAL A 74 -29.75 -8.81 16.65
N LEU A 75 -28.60 -9.36 17.02
CA LEU A 75 -28.36 -10.81 17.10
C LEU A 75 -29.28 -11.45 18.14
N GLU A 76 -29.34 -10.90 19.35
CA GLU A 76 -30.24 -11.38 20.42
C GLU A 76 -31.70 -11.33 20.00
N LYS A 77 -32.14 -10.23 19.37
CA LYS A 77 -33.51 -10.11 18.87
C LYS A 77 -33.82 -11.15 17.79
N TRP A 78 -32.89 -11.40 16.87
CA TRP A 78 -33.04 -12.41 15.82
C TRP A 78 -33.22 -13.81 16.39
N VAL A 79 -32.43 -14.18 17.40
CA VAL A 79 -32.58 -15.46 18.12
C VAL A 79 -33.87 -15.49 18.93
N GLY A 80 -34.26 -14.38 19.57
CA GLY A 80 -35.52 -14.26 20.31
C GLY A 80 -36.77 -14.41 19.43
N GLU A 81 -36.67 -14.12 18.14
CA GLU A 81 -37.71 -14.39 17.13
C GLU A 81 -37.79 -15.88 16.72
N GLY A 82 -36.91 -16.73 17.26
CA GLY A 82 -36.86 -18.17 17.00
C GLY A 82 -35.98 -18.58 15.82
N ASN A 83 -35.22 -17.63 15.24
CA ASN A 83 -34.32 -17.93 14.12
C ASN A 83 -33.00 -18.54 14.61
N GLN A 84 -32.42 -19.42 13.78
CA GLN A 84 -31.09 -19.96 14.03
C GLN A 84 -30.03 -19.07 13.38
N ILE A 85 -28.87 -18.97 14.02
CA ILE A 85 -27.69 -18.28 13.50
C ILE A 85 -26.60 -19.32 13.32
N THR A 86 -25.99 -19.36 12.14
CA THR A 86 -24.85 -20.25 11.90
C THR A 86 -23.51 -19.55 12.11
N VAL A 87 -22.49 -20.30 12.53
CA VAL A 87 -21.11 -19.78 12.67
C VAL A 87 -20.61 -19.18 11.35
N ASN A 88 -20.94 -19.79 10.22
CA ASN A 88 -20.53 -19.30 8.90
C ASN A 88 -21.19 -17.97 8.54
N GLU A 89 -22.48 -17.80 8.84
CA GLU A 89 -23.19 -16.54 8.65
C GLU A 89 -22.56 -15.39 9.45
N LEU A 90 -22.21 -15.63 10.72
CA LEU A 90 -21.50 -14.65 11.56
C LEU A 90 -20.12 -14.29 10.98
N ARG A 91 -19.36 -15.28 10.51
CA ARG A 91 -18.05 -15.05 9.86
C ARG A 91 -18.18 -14.22 8.58
N GLU A 92 -19.20 -14.47 7.77
CA GLU A 92 -19.48 -13.70 6.56
C GLU A 92 -19.84 -12.24 6.88
N ILE A 93 -20.76 -12.04 7.82
CA ILE A 93 -21.17 -10.72 8.28
C ILE A 93 -19.96 -9.94 8.83
N SER A 94 -19.16 -10.56 9.70
CA SER A 94 -17.93 -9.94 10.24
C SER A 94 -16.95 -9.55 9.12
N ARG A 95 -16.72 -10.42 8.14
CA ARG A 95 -15.81 -10.16 7.01
C ARG A 95 -16.27 -8.96 6.18
N GLU A 96 -17.57 -8.81 5.96
CA GLU A 96 -18.12 -7.70 5.17
C GLU A 96 -18.17 -6.38 5.94
N LEU A 97 -18.46 -6.43 7.25
CA LEU A 97 -18.33 -5.28 8.14
C LEU A 97 -16.87 -4.79 8.22
N ARG A 98 -15.89 -5.70 8.22
CA ARG A 98 -14.46 -5.33 8.14
C ARG A 98 -14.11 -4.64 6.83
N ARG A 99 -14.63 -5.13 5.69
CA ARG A 99 -14.43 -4.50 4.37
C ARG A 99 -15.02 -3.09 4.30
N THR A 100 -16.19 -2.89 4.93
CA THR A 100 -16.85 -1.58 5.02
C THR A 100 -16.34 -0.71 6.18
N ARG A 101 -15.25 -1.13 6.85
CA ARG A 101 -14.60 -0.43 7.98
C ARG A 101 -15.50 -0.22 9.21
N ARG A 102 -16.58 -0.99 9.36
CA ARG A 102 -17.47 -0.99 10.53
C ARG A 102 -16.92 -1.89 11.64
N TYR A 103 -15.70 -1.61 12.09
CA TYR A 103 -14.94 -2.49 12.99
C TYR A 103 -15.62 -2.74 14.34
N LYS A 104 -16.34 -1.75 14.89
CA LYS A 104 -17.09 -1.92 16.14
C LYS A 104 -18.16 -3.02 16.03
N HIS A 105 -19.01 -2.95 15.00
CA HIS A 105 -20.06 -3.95 14.78
C HIS A 105 -19.44 -5.33 14.45
N ALA A 106 -18.35 -5.35 13.68
CA ALA A 106 -17.64 -6.60 13.40
C ALA A 106 -17.10 -7.23 14.68
N LEU A 107 -16.58 -6.42 15.62
CA LEU A 107 -16.11 -6.90 16.92
C LEU A 107 -17.26 -7.50 17.72
N GLU A 108 -18.37 -6.78 17.87
CA GLU A 108 -19.57 -7.27 18.56
C GLU A 108 -20.07 -8.61 17.99
N VAL A 109 -20.08 -8.76 16.66
CA VAL A 109 -20.43 -10.02 15.98
C VAL A 109 -19.46 -11.16 16.33
N THR A 110 -18.15 -10.89 16.35
CA THR A 110 -17.14 -11.90 16.74
C THR A 110 -17.18 -12.23 18.23
N GLU A 111 -17.55 -11.28 19.09
CA GLU A 111 -17.72 -11.51 20.53
C GLU A 111 -18.92 -12.42 20.80
N TYR A 112 -20.02 -12.18 20.09
CA TYR A 112 -21.20 -13.05 20.14
C TYR A 112 -20.87 -14.48 19.72
N LEU A 113 -20.09 -14.65 18.64
CA LEU A 113 -19.62 -15.96 18.16
C LEU A 113 -18.81 -16.71 19.22
N VAL A 114 -17.89 -16.02 19.92
CA VAL A 114 -17.09 -16.66 20.97
C VAL A 114 -17.94 -17.04 22.19
N GLN A 115 -18.89 -16.20 22.59
CA GLN A 115 -19.71 -16.43 23.79
C GLN A 115 -20.73 -17.58 23.64
N HIS A 116 -21.21 -17.84 22.42
CA HIS A 116 -22.32 -18.79 22.19
C HIS A 116 -21.90 -20.08 21.47
N GLU A 117 -20.73 -20.10 20.83
CA GLU A 117 -20.27 -21.21 19.98
C GLU A 117 -18.83 -21.65 20.32
N GLU A 118 -18.46 -21.65 21.61
CA GLU A 118 -17.11 -22.03 22.10
C GLU A 118 -16.49 -23.30 21.47
N PRO A 119 -17.22 -24.42 21.25
CA PRO A 119 -16.61 -25.62 20.67
C PRO A 119 -16.26 -25.50 19.17
N ASN A 120 -16.72 -24.44 18.47
CA ASN A 120 -16.56 -24.27 17.01
C ASN A 120 -15.62 -23.11 16.62
N ILE A 121 -14.91 -22.50 17.58
CA ILE A 121 -14.01 -21.38 17.34
C ILE A 121 -12.74 -21.87 16.65
N SER A 122 -12.39 -21.25 15.53
CA SER A 122 -11.16 -21.50 14.79
C SER A 122 -10.06 -20.51 15.16
N ASP A 123 -8.81 -20.87 14.87
CA ASP A 123 -7.65 -19.97 15.01
C ASP A 123 -7.85 -18.63 14.30
N ALA A 124 -8.52 -18.67 13.13
CA ALA A 124 -8.85 -17.50 12.34
C ALA A 124 -9.82 -16.56 13.04
N ASP A 125 -10.71 -17.09 13.89
CA ASP A 125 -11.64 -16.27 14.66
C ASP A 125 -10.87 -15.47 15.74
N TYR A 126 -9.95 -16.12 16.47
CA TYR A 126 -9.05 -15.44 17.42
C TYR A 126 -8.18 -14.38 16.74
N ALA A 127 -7.57 -14.72 15.60
CA ALA A 127 -6.77 -13.80 14.81
C ALA A 127 -7.61 -12.59 14.34
N SER A 128 -8.83 -12.81 13.85
CA SER A 128 -9.73 -11.73 13.44
C SER A 128 -10.12 -10.81 14.59
N ARG A 129 -10.28 -11.37 15.80
CA ARG A 129 -10.60 -10.61 17.00
C ARG A 129 -9.43 -9.74 17.45
N ILE A 130 -8.19 -10.22 17.39
CA ILE A 130 -6.99 -9.41 17.65
C ILE A 130 -6.95 -8.19 16.71
N ASP A 131 -7.15 -8.39 15.40
CA ASP A 131 -7.20 -7.31 14.41
C ASP A 131 -8.32 -6.31 14.74
N LEU A 132 -9.51 -6.79 15.06
CA LEU A 132 -10.66 -5.94 15.40
C LEU A 132 -10.47 -5.15 16.70
N ILE A 133 -9.97 -5.79 17.76
CA ILE A 133 -9.65 -5.12 19.04
C ILE A 133 -8.61 -4.02 18.79
N SER A 134 -7.57 -4.30 17.99
CA SER A 134 -6.54 -3.31 17.69
C SER A 134 -7.12 -2.05 17.02
N LYS A 135 -8.10 -2.22 16.13
CA LYS A 135 -8.77 -1.13 15.39
C LYS A 135 -9.81 -0.37 16.21
N VAL A 136 -10.45 -1.02 17.17
CA VAL A 136 -11.54 -0.42 17.97
C VAL A 136 -11.03 0.18 19.27
N PHE A 137 -10.13 -0.53 19.97
CA PHE A 137 -9.65 -0.19 21.31
C PHE A 137 -8.16 0.12 21.37
N GLY A 138 -7.45 0.02 20.24
CA GLY A 138 -6.02 0.25 20.16
C GLY A 138 -5.19 -1.01 20.44
N ILE A 139 -3.92 -0.89 20.14
CA ILE A 139 -2.94 -1.99 20.13
C ILE A 139 -2.75 -2.58 21.53
N ASP A 140 -2.75 -1.75 22.58
CA ASP A 140 -2.54 -2.21 23.96
C ASP A 140 -3.69 -3.09 24.47
N ALA A 141 -4.90 -2.88 23.95
CA ALA A 141 -6.02 -3.78 24.22
C ALA A 141 -5.84 -5.12 23.49
N ALA A 142 -5.36 -5.08 22.25
CA ALA A 142 -5.12 -6.27 21.44
C ALA A 142 -3.99 -7.14 22.04
N GLU A 143 -2.90 -6.53 22.52
CA GLU A 143 -1.82 -7.26 23.21
C GLU A 143 -2.31 -7.89 24.51
N ARG A 144 -3.05 -7.15 25.35
CA ARG A 144 -3.62 -7.71 26.59
C ARG A 144 -4.53 -8.91 26.30
N TYR A 145 -5.36 -8.81 25.27
CA TYR A 145 -6.20 -9.92 24.83
C TYR A 145 -5.35 -11.12 24.39
N PHE A 146 -4.37 -10.90 23.50
CA PHE A 146 -3.46 -11.95 23.05
C PHE A 146 -2.74 -12.62 24.22
N GLU A 147 -2.22 -11.85 25.18
CA GLU A 147 -1.51 -12.44 26.32
C GLU A 147 -2.42 -13.22 27.27
N SER A 148 -3.71 -12.84 27.35
CA SER A 148 -4.73 -13.59 28.09
C SER A 148 -5.16 -14.92 27.44
N LEU A 149 -4.82 -15.15 26.16
CA LEU A 149 -5.13 -16.40 25.48
C LEU A 149 -4.39 -17.59 26.13
N GLN A 150 -5.09 -18.72 26.24
CA GLN A 150 -4.49 -19.98 26.63
C GLN A 150 -3.48 -20.44 25.58
N LEU A 151 -2.44 -21.18 26.00
CA LEU A 151 -1.38 -21.66 25.10
C LEU A 151 -1.90 -22.37 23.83
N PRO A 152 -2.94 -23.24 23.88
CA PRO A 152 -3.48 -23.88 22.67
C PRO A 152 -4.09 -22.89 21.67
N SER A 153 -4.56 -21.73 22.14
CA SER A 153 -5.14 -20.67 21.30
C SER A 153 -4.10 -19.67 20.81
N LYS A 154 -2.85 -19.74 21.31
CA LYS A 154 -1.72 -18.94 20.81
C LYS A 154 -1.08 -19.63 19.60
N THR A 155 -1.82 -19.65 18.50
CA THR A 155 -1.43 -20.29 17.23
C THR A 155 -0.67 -19.33 16.31
N SER A 156 -0.09 -19.85 15.22
CA SER A 156 0.63 -19.03 14.25
C SER A 156 -0.24 -17.90 13.67
N GLU A 157 -1.55 -18.10 13.53
CA GLU A 157 -2.49 -17.08 13.05
C GLU A 157 -2.64 -15.92 14.06
N THR A 158 -2.74 -16.22 15.36
CA THR A 158 -2.87 -15.19 16.40
C THR A 158 -1.59 -14.37 16.55
N TYR A 159 -0.42 -15.01 16.49
CA TYR A 159 0.89 -14.34 16.46
C TYR A 159 1.01 -13.45 15.23
N THR A 160 0.64 -13.94 14.04
CA THR A 160 0.69 -13.17 12.79
C THR A 160 -0.26 -11.97 12.83
N SER A 161 -1.45 -12.13 13.42
CA SER A 161 -2.41 -11.02 13.57
C SER A 161 -1.93 -9.92 14.51
N LEU A 162 -1.33 -10.29 15.66
CA LEU A 162 -0.73 -9.29 16.56
C LEU A 162 0.48 -8.60 15.90
N LEU A 163 1.31 -9.35 15.17
CA LEU A 163 2.43 -8.80 14.41
C LEU A 163 1.96 -7.81 13.35
N HIS A 164 0.89 -8.16 12.61
CA HIS A 164 0.24 -7.26 11.66
C HIS A 164 -0.26 -5.97 12.33
N ALA A 165 -0.88 -6.07 13.51
CA ALA A 165 -1.33 -4.89 14.26
C ALA A 165 -0.16 -3.97 14.67
N TYR A 166 0.96 -4.55 15.11
CA TYR A 166 2.19 -3.79 15.38
C TYR A 166 2.77 -3.15 14.13
N ALA A 167 2.84 -3.89 13.03
CA ALA A 167 3.34 -3.40 11.74
C ALA A 167 2.51 -2.23 11.21
N ALA A 168 1.18 -2.39 11.19
CA ALA A 168 0.23 -1.37 10.72
C ALA A 168 0.33 -0.07 11.54
N SER A 169 0.68 -0.18 12.81
CA SER A 169 0.81 0.93 13.73
C SER A 169 2.25 1.41 13.94
N LYS A 170 3.21 0.86 13.17
CA LYS A 170 4.64 1.19 13.22
C LYS A 170 5.29 1.03 14.60
N GLN A 171 4.83 0.06 15.40
CA GLN A 171 5.40 -0.25 16.71
C GLN A 171 6.62 -1.18 16.56
N THR A 172 7.75 -0.64 16.06
CA THR A 172 8.91 -1.43 15.64
C THR A 172 9.48 -2.31 16.75
N GLU A 173 9.73 -1.75 17.94
CA GLU A 173 10.32 -2.49 19.07
C GLU A 173 9.44 -3.67 19.52
N ARG A 174 8.11 -3.46 19.59
CA ARG A 174 7.15 -4.50 19.97
C ARG A 174 7.04 -5.58 18.90
N ALA A 175 7.06 -5.20 17.61
CA ALA A 175 7.07 -6.13 16.50
C ALA A 175 8.34 -6.99 16.50
N GLU A 176 9.52 -6.39 16.70
CA GLU A 176 10.79 -7.11 16.80
C GLU A 176 10.81 -8.10 17.97
N ALA A 177 10.30 -7.69 19.14
CA ALA A 177 10.21 -8.57 20.31
C ALA A 177 9.26 -9.76 20.06
N LEU A 178 8.10 -9.53 19.43
CA LEU A 178 7.17 -10.59 19.07
C LEU A 178 7.76 -11.51 17.99
N PHE A 179 8.43 -10.95 17.00
CA PHE A 179 9.07 -11.70 15.93
C PHE A 179 10.20 -12.58 16.45
N LYS A 180 10.96 -12.12 17.46
CA LYS A 180 11.93 -12.96 18.17
C LYS A 180 11.27 -14.18 18.80
N ARG A 181 10.13 -14.02 19.49
CA ARG A 181 9.34 -15.15 20.05
C ARG A 181 8.89 -16.11 18.95
N ILE A 182 8.47 -15.59 17.80
CA ILE A 182 8.06 -16.38 16.62
C ILE A 182 9.24 -17.23 16.12
N ILE A 183 10.44 -16.64 16.02
CA ILE A 183 11.64 -17.34 15.54
C ILE A 183 12.12 -18.37 16.56
N GLU A 184 12.01 -18.10 17.85
CA GLU A 184 12.44 -19.01 18.92
C GLU A 184 11.44 -20.16 19.15
N SER A 185 10.22 -20.04 18.64
CA SER A 185 9.20 -21.10 18.73
C SER A 185 9.57 -22.31 17.87
N GLU A 186 9.67 -23.48 18.51
CA GLU A 186 9.86 -24.77 17.84
C GLU A 186 8.53 -25.50 17.60
N SER A 187 7.48 -25.16 18.36
CA SER A 187 6.18 -25.84 18.33
C SER A 187 5.21 -25.31 17.27
N LEU A 188 5.51 -24.17 16.65
CA LEU A 188 4.63 -23.49 15.70
C LEU A 188 5.31 -23.36 14.34
N THR A 189 4.54 -23.61 13.29
CA THR A 189 4.96 -23.40 11.91
C THR A 189 4.36 -22.10 11.38
N PHE A 190 5.21 -21.26 10.80
CA PHE A 190 4.84 -19.97 10.26
C PHE A 190 5.01 -19.95 8.74
N SER A 191 4.08 -19.29 8.06
CA SER A 191 4.14 -19.10 6.60
C SER A 191 4.84 -17.77 6.24
N ALA A 192 5.08 -17.57 4.94
CA ALA A 192 5.68 -16.37 4.39
C ALA A 192 5.00 -15.06 4.85
N ILE A 193 3.68 -15.10 5.09
CA ILE A 193 2.90 -13.94 5.53
C ILE A 193 3.51 -13.31 6.80
N THR A 194 3.93 -14.13 7.77
CA THR A 194 4.51 -13.65 9.04
C THR A 194 5.79 -12.84 8.81
N TYR A 195 6.66 -13.31 7.91
CA TYR A 195 7.91 -12.64 7.55
C TYR A 195 7.64 -11.38 6.74
N ASN A 196 6.66 -11.45 5.84
CA ASN A 196 6.22 -10.32 5.03
C ASN A 196 5.68 -9.15 5.87
N GLU A 197 5.05 -9.41 7.02
CA GLU A 197 4.66 -8.35 7.97
C GLU A 197 5.87 -7.58 8.50
N MET A 198 6.94 -8.28 8.92
CA MET A 198 8.19 -7.62 9.35
C MET A 198 8.89 -6.87 8.22
N MET A 199 8.98 -7.47 7.03
CA MET A 199 9.56 -6.80 5.87
C MET A 199 8.76 -5.53 5.51
N THR A 200 7.43 -5.60 5.57
CA THR A 200 6.53 -4.46 5.32
C THR A 200 6.72 -3.37 6.36
N LEU A 201 6.81 -3.73 7.65
CA LEU A 201 7.09 -2.81 8.74
C LEU A 201 8.41 -2.07 8.49
N TYR A 202 9.52 -2.78 8.28
CA TYR A 202 10.83 -2.19 8.04
C TYR A 202 10.84 -1.24 6.85
N MET A 203 10.22 -1.64 5.74
CA MET A 203 10.04 -0.74 4.59
C MET A 203 9.22 0.52 4.94
N SER A 204 8.23 0.41 5.82
CA SER A 204 7.33 1.52 6.18
C SER A 204 7.95 2.54 7.15
N VAL A 205 8.97 2.12 7.91
CA VAL A 205 9.74 2.96 8.84
C VAL A 205 11.10 3.38 8.28
N GLY A 206 11.45 2.91 7.09
CA GLY A 206 12.67 3.30 6.37
C GLY A 206 13.92 2.47 6.71
N GLU A 207 13.80 1.42 7.53
CA GLU A 207 14.89 0.50 7.88
C GLU A 207 15.03 -0.62 6.85
N VAL A 208 15.11 -0.25 5.57
CA VAL A 208 15.04 -1.19 4.44
C VAL A 208 16.15 -2.24 4.44
N GLU A 209 17.28 -1.96 5.08
CA GLU A 209 18.43 -2.86 5.19
C GLU A 209 18.09 -4.13 5.98
N LYS A 210 17.21 -4.02 7.00
CA LYS A 210 16.77 -5.15 7.83
C LYS A 210 15.89 -6.14 7.09
N VAL A 211 15.34 -5.78 5.92
CA VAL A 211 14.56 -6.71 5.07
C VAL A 211 15.39 -7.94 4.70
N ARG A 212 16.70 -7.76 4.44
CA ARG A 212 17.62 -8.86 4.11
C ARG A 212 17.80 -9.83 5.28
N GLU A 213 17.83 -9.32 6.51
CA GLU A 213 17.94 -10.14 7.72
C GLU A 213 16.70 -11.04 7.87
N VAL A 214 15.51 -10.49 7.61
CA VAL A 214 14.26 -11.27 7.64
C VAL A 214 14.27 -12.39 6.61
N ILE A 215 14.74 -12.13 5.38
CA ILE A 215 14.90 -13.17 4.34
C ILE A 215 15.87 -14.27 4.79
N GLN A 216 17.00 -13.91 5.41
CA GLN A 216 17.95 -14.91 5.91
C GLN A 216 17.35 -15.75 7.03
N VAL A 217 16.55 -15.16 7.93
CA VAL A 217 15.80 -15.91 8.95
C VAL A 217 14.80 -16.86 8.28
N MET A 218 14.04 -16.36 7.30
CA MET A 218 13.04 -17.14 6.55
C MET A 218 13.65 -18.38 5.90
N LYS A 219 14.80 -18.22 5.23
CA LYS A 219 15.57 -19.31 4.64
C LYS A 219 16.10 -20.30 5.68
N ARG A 220 16.63 -19.82 6.82
CA ARG A 220 17.08 -20.67 7.93
C ARG A 220 15.94 -21.49 8.52
N LYS A 221 14.73 -20.93 8.54
CA LYS A 221 13.50 -21.60 8.97
C LYS A 221 12.84 -22.44 7.87
N GLN A 222 13.50 -22.58 6.71
CA GLN A 222 13.04 -23.36 5.56
C GLN A 222 11.64 -22.94 5.07
N VAL A 223 11.30 -21.66 5.22
CA VAL A 223 10.05 -21.10 4.68
C VAL A 223 10.35 -20.57 3.29
N SER A 224 9.63 -21.07 2.28
CA SER A 224 9.80 -20.64 0.88
C SER A 224 9.24 -19.23 0.68
N PRO A 225 10.01 -18.29 0.09
CA PRO A 225 9.53 -16.97 -0.28
C PRO A 225 8.32 -17.05 -1.22
N ASP A 226 7.29 -16.27 -0.93
CA ASP A 226 6.16 -16.11 -1.84
C ASP A 226 6.37 -14.91 -2.77
N ILE A 227 5.43 -14.74 -3.71
CA ILE A 227 5.36 -13.61 -4.62
C ILE A 227 5.51 -12.26 -3.90
N TYR A 228 4.83 -12.11 -2.78
CA TYR A 228 4.83 -10.85 -2.04
C TYR A 228 6.19 -10.63 -1.37
N THR A 229 6.82 -11.70 -0.89
CA THR A 229 8.17 -11.72 -0.32
C THR A 229 9.19 -11.21 -1.34
N TYR A 230 9.22 -11.78 -2.55
CA TYR A 230 10.14 -11.34 -3.61
C TYR A 230 9.91 -9.88 -4.01
N ASN A 231 8.65 -9.44 -4.06
CA ASN A 231 8.32 -8.04 -4.35
C ASN A 231 8.84 -7.08 -3.27
N LEU A 232 8.70 -7.43 -1.99
CA LEU A 232 9.24 -6.62 -0.89
C LEU A 232 10.77 -6.60 -0.93
N TRP A 233 11.40 -7.75 -1.21
CA TRP A 233 12.85 -7.86 -1.28
C TRP A 233 13.43 -7.03 -2.44
N LEU A 234 12.84 -7.13 -3.64
CA LEU A 234 13.22 -6.28 -4.78
C LEU A 234 12.99 -4.80 -4.48
N SER A 235 11.85 -4.43 -3.90
CA SER A 235 11.55 -3.05 -3.51
C SER A 235 12.59 -2.49 -2.51
N SER A 236 13.05 -3.31 -1.56
CA SER A 236 14.12 -2.91 -0.63
C SER A 236 15.45 -2.67 -1.33
N CYS A 237 15.79 -3.47 -2.35
CA CYS A 237 17.01 -3.29 -3.14
C CYS A 237 16.95 -2.04 -4.03
N ALA A 238 15.76 -1.69 -4.52
CA ALA A 238 15.54 -0.43 -5.25
C ALA A 238 15.81 0.78 -4.35
N ALA A 239 15.37 0.72 -3.09
CA ALA A 239 15.58 1.78 -2.12
C ALA A 239 17.07 1.93 -1.72
N THR A 240 17.84 0.84 -1.71
CA THR A 240 19.29 0.84 -1.44
C THR A 240 20.17 0.91 -2.69
N PHE A 241 19.58 1.01 -3.89
CA PHE A 241 20.28 1.00 -5.19
C PHE A 241 21.21 -0.20 -5.41
N SER A 242 20.88 -1.35 -4.83
CA SER A 242 21.72 -2.55 -4.85
C SER A 242 21.44 -3.44 -6.07
N ILE A 243 21.93 -3.03 -7.25
CA ILE A 243 21.70 -3.76 -8.53
C ILE A 243 22.22 -5.20 -8.48
N ASP A 244 23.38 -5.43 -7.86
CA ASP A 244 23.96 -6.78 -7.76
C ASP A 244 23.07 -7.73 -6.93
N GLU A 245 22.41 -7.22 -5.89
CA GLU A 245 21.49 -8.02 -5.09
C GLU A 245 20.21 -8.31 -5.87
N VAL A 246 19.71 -7.33 -6.66
CA VAL A 246 18.58 -7.55 -7.57
C VAL A 246 18.88 -8.72 -8.53
N ARG A 247 20.08 -8.77 -9.11
CA ARG A 247 20.47 -9.86 -10.02
C ARG A 247 20.40 -11.23 -9.34
N LYS A 248 20.94 -11.34 -8.12
CA LYS A 248 20.87 -12.59 -7.35
C LYS A 248 19.45 -13.00 -7.04
N ILE A 249 18.58 -12.03 -6.69
CA ILE A 249 17.15 -12.31 -6.45
C ILE A 249 16.50 -12.86 -7.71
N LEU A 250 16.76 -12.25 -8.88
CA LEU A 250 16.22 -12.71 -10.15
C LEU A 250 16.70 -14.13 -10.51
N GLU A 251 17.96 -14.47 -10.25
CA GLU A 251 18.51 -15.81 -10.43
C GLU A 251 17.87 -16.83 -9.47
N GLU A 252 17.66 -16.45 -8.22
CA GLU A 252 16.96 -17.27 -7.23
C GLU A 252 15.51 -17.55 -7.65
N MET A 253 14.80 -16.51 -8.10
CA MET A 253 13.43 -16.63 -8.61
C MET A 253 13.35 -17.53 -9.87
N ARG A 254 14.36 -17.51 -10.75
CA ARG A 254 14.42 -18.43 -11.91
C ARG A 254 14.60 -19.90 -11.49
N SER A 255 15.29 -20.10 -10.37
CA SER A 255 15.61 -21.44 -9.85
C SER A 255 14.44 -22.04 -9.05
N ASP A 256 13.62 -21.20 -8.44
CA ASP A 256 12.36 -21.60 -7.80
C ASP A 256 11.31 -21.93 -8.90
N GLY A 257 11.19 -23.21 -9.26
CA GLY A 257 10.33 -23.71 -10.34
C GLY A 257 8.80 -23.59 -10.14
N GLY A 258 8.35 -22.70 -9.26
CA GLY A 258 6.93 -22.53 -8.87
C GLY A 258 6.18 -21.43 -9.62
N PHE A 259 6.80 -20.74 -10.57
CA PHE A 259 6.25 -19.52 -11.15
C PHE A 259 5.64 -19.70 -12.55
N ASN A 260 4.57 -18.95 -12.82
CA ASN A 260 3.85 -18.96 -14.10
C ASN A 260 4.52 -18.06 -15.17
N GLU A 261 4.04 -18.10 -16.42
CA GLU A 261 4.60 -17.35 -17.56
C GLU A 261 4.77 -15.83 -17.29
N GLY A 262 3.86 -15.23 -16.51
CA GLY A 262 3.94 -13.81 -16.14
C GLY A 262 5.16 -13.45 -15.29
N TRP A 263 5.68 -14.39 -14.49
CA TRP A 263 6.91 -14.19 -13.72
C TRP A 263 8.17 -14.34 -14.56
N SER A 264 8.18 -15.23 -15.55
CA SER A 264 9.30 -15.27 -16.50
C SER A 264 9.42 -13.93 -17.21
N LEU A 265 8.30 -13.38 -17.67
CA LEU A 265 8.24 -12.06 -18.29
C LEU A 265 8.68 -10.95 -17.32
N TYR A 266 8.25 -11.00 -16.05
CA TYR A 266 8.69 -10.08 -15.00
C TYR A 266 10.22 -10.07 -14.83
N ILE A 267 10.81 -11.26 -14.70
CA ILE A 267 12.25 -11.42 -14.49
C ILE A 267 13.01 -10.95 -15.74
N ASP A 268 12.56 -11.32 -16.93
CA ASP A 268 13.20 -10.94 -18.19
C ASP A 268 13.15 -9.43 -18.43
N LEU A 269 11.99 -8.79 -18.21
CA LEU A 269 11.86 -7.34 -18.29
C LEU A 269 12.77 -6.64 -17.28
N THR A 270 12.75 -7.07 -16.02
CA THR A 270 13.59 -6.47 -14.97
C THR A 270 15.07 -6.57 -15.34
N SER A 271 15.52 -7.72 -15.85
CA SER A 271 16.89 -7.91 -16.35
C SER A 271 17.24 -6.96 -17.51
N ILE A 272 16.33 -6.79 -18.48
CA ILE A 272 16.54 -5.88 -19.63
C ILE A 272 16.71 -4.44 -19.15
N TYR A 273 15.81 -3.93 -18.31
CA TYR A 273 15.88 -2.55 -17.84
C TYR A 273 17.13 -2.29 -16.98
N ILE A 274 17.55 -3.26 -16.18
CA ILE A 274 18.80 -3.18 -15.40
C ILE A 274 20.02 -3.13 -16.32
N GLU A 275 20.08 -3.96 -17.37
CA GLU A 275 21.22 -4.01 -18.29
C GLU A 275 21.27 -2.76 -19.19
N SER A 276 20.11 -2.27 -19.64
CA SER A 276 19.99 -1.00 -20.37
C SER A 276 20.42 0.21 -19.54
N SER A 277 20.23 0.18 -18.20
CA SER A 277 20.79 1.21 -17.29
C SER A 277 22.30 1.34 -17.39
N ARG A 278 22.97 0.23 -17.69
CA ARG A 278 24.43 0.12 -17.73
C ARG A 278 24.97 0.64 -19.06
N LEU A 279 24.25 0.38 -20.14
CA LEU A 279 24.54 0.87 -21.50
C LEU A 279 24.29 2.37 -21.64
N THR A 280 23.37 2.98 -20.89
CA THR A 280 23.21 4.45 -20.93
C THR A 280 24.38 5.24 -20.33
N ASN A 281 25.25 4.59 -19.54
CA ASN A 281 26.52 5.17 -19.08
C ASN A 281 27.67 4.95 -20.08
N ALA A 282 27.45 4.15 -21.13
CA ALA A 282 28.40 3.82 -22.18
C ALA A 282 27.69 3.88 -23.54
N GLU A 283 27.49 5.10 -24.03
CA GLU A 283 27.10 5.48 -25.40
C GLU A 283 26.13 4.56 -26.18
N SER A 284 24.94 5.10 -26.45
CA SER A 284 24.07 4.78 -27.60
C SER A 284 23.72 3.31 -27.85
N SER A 285 22.56 2.88 -27.34
CA SER A 285 21.69 1.98 -28.13
C SER A 285 20.22 2.15 -27.76
N SER A 286 19.43 2.44 -28.79
CA SER A 286 17.96 2.55 -28.80
C SER A 286 17.29 1.19 -28.57
N PRO A 287 16.10 1.13 -27.94
CA PRO A 287 15.59 -0.09 -27.31
C PRO A 287 14.84 -1.01 -28.27
N VAL A 288 14.84 -2.29 -27.90
CA VAL A 288 14.09 -3.37 -28.55
C VAL A 288 12.60 -3.14 -28.37
N GLU A 289 11.93 -2.83 -29.47
CA GLU A 289 10.49 -2.94 -29.63
C GLU A 289 10.10 -4.43 -29.68
N SER A 290 9.53 -4.95 -28.60
CA SER A 290 8.67 -6.13 -28.65
C SER A 290 7.66 -6.11 -27.50
N GLU A 291 6.78 -5.11 -27.51
CA GLU A 291 5.57 -5.11 -26.69
C GLU A 291 4.63 -6.23 -27.16
N LYS A 292 4.49 -7.29 -26.35
CA LYS A 292 3.30 -8.16 -26.37
C LYS A 292 2.68 -8.19 -24.98
N SER A 293 1.44 -7.70 -24.93
CA SER A 293 0.39 -7.89 -23.92
C SER A 293 0.85 -8.30 -22.51
N ILE A 294 1.15 -7.30 -21.70
CA ILE A 294 1.48 -7.39 -20.27
C ILE A 294 0.18 -7.32 -19.43
N SER A 295 0.05 -8.16 -18.40
CA SER A 295 -1.11 -8.34 -17.49
C SER A 295 -1.02 -7.49 -16.21
N GLN A 296 -2.15 -7.24 -15.52
CA GLN A 296 -2.25 -6.40 -14.31
C GLN A 296 -1.37 -6.87 -13.13
N ARG A 297 -0.88 -8.12 -13.16
CA ARG A 297 0.03 -8.67 -12.14
C ARG A 297 1.48 -8.17 -12.26
N GLU A 298 1.83 -7.52 -13.38
CA GLU A 298 3.19 -7.06 -13.73
C GLU A 298 3.46 -5.59 -13.33
N TRP A 299 2.56 -4.96 -12.58
CA TRP A 299 2.66 -3.54 -12.20
C TRP A 299 3.75 -3.25 -11.16
N VAL A 300 4.14 -4.26 -10.39
CA VAL A 300 5.23 -4.13 -9.42
C VAL A 300 6.58 -3.95 -10.12
N THR A 301 6.72 -4.41 -11.38
CA THR A 301 7.94 -4.22 -12.19
C THR A 301 8.16 -2.75 -12.45
N TYR A 302 7.13 -2.04 -12.90
CA TYR A 302 7.26 -0.64 -13.28
C TYR A 302 7.47 0.26 -12.06
N ASP A 303 6.75 0.01 -10.96
CA ASP A 303 7.03 0.72 -9.70
C ASP A 303 8.47 0.49 -9.23
N PHE A 304 8.94 -0.77 -9.19
CA PHE A 304 10.31 -1.11 -8.80
C PHE A 304 11.36 -0.44 -9.71
N LEU A 305 11.21 -0.56 -11.03
CA LEU A 305 12.14 0.00 -12.01
C LEU A 305 12.15 1.52 -11.95
N MET A 306 10.97 2.15 -11.87
CA MET A 306 10.82 3.59 -11.73
C MET A 306 11.62 4.08 -10.51
N ILE A 307 11.44 3.42 -9.37
CA ILE A 307 12.12 3.73 -8.13
C ILE A 307 13.63 3.57 -8.24
N LEU A 308 14.10 2.43 -8.79
CA LEU A 308 15.51 2.14 -8.95
C LEU A 308 16.18 3.22 -9.82
N HIS A 309 15.60 3.51 -10.99
CA HIS A 309 16.15 4.51 -11.91
C HIS A 309 16.04 5.94 -11.38
N THR A 310 15.07 6.21 -10.50
CA THR A 310 14.97 7.51 -9.80
C THR A 310 16.22 7.77 -8.96
N GLY A 311 16.64 6.85 -8.09
CA GLY A 311 17.84 7.15 -7.31
C GLY A 311 19.17 6.84 -8.01
N LEU A 312 19.14 6.16 -9.16
CA LEU A 312 20.25 6.18 -10.12
C LEU A 312 20.35 7.51 -10.89
N GLY A 313 19.34 8.37 -10.85
CA GLY A 313 19.34 9.67 -11.56
C GLY A 313 19.04 9.57 -13.06
N ASN A 314 18.51 8.44 -13.54
CA ASN A 314 18.36 8.19 -14.98
C ASN A 314 16.98 8.62 -15.50
N LYS A 315 16.83 9.91 -15.81
CA LYS A 315 15.59 10.46 -16.40
C LYS A 315 15.20 9.77 -17.72
N GLY A 316 16.18 9.49 -18.59
CA GLY A 316 15.89 8.88 -19.89
C GLY A 316 15.20 7.52 -19.76
N MET A 317 15.62 6.73 -18.78
CA MET A 317 14.99 5.45 -18.49
C MET A 317 13.60 5.60 -17.84
N ILE A 318 13.43 6.58 -16.96
CA ILE A 318 12.11 6.96 -16.41
C ILE A 318 11.13 7.32 -17.53
N ASP A 319 11.56 8.13 -18.51
CA ASP A 319 10.76 8.52 -19.67
C ASP A 319 10.37 7.29 -20.51
N GLN A 320 11.32 6.36 -20.75
CA GLN A 320 11.08 5.12 -21.50
C GLN A 320 10.10 4.20 -20.78
N ILE A 321 10.29 4.00 -19.47
CA ILE A 321 9.40 3.18 -18.65
C ILE A 321 8.00 3.79 -18.64
N TRP A 322 7.87 5.10 -18.45
CA TRP A 322 6.58 5.78 -18.46
C TRP A 322 5.89 5.69 -19.82
N LYS A 323 6.64 5.81 -20.92
CA LYS A 323 6.12 5.62 -22.27
C LYS A 323 5.59 4.20 -22.48
N SER A 324 6.37 3.18 -22.12
CA SER A 324 5.92 1.79 -22.27
C SER A 324 4.70 1.49 -21.39
N LEU A 325 4.67 1.98 -20.15
CA LEU A 325 3.52 1.83 -19.26
C LEU A 325 2.24 2.45 -19.87
N ARG A 326 2.33 3.61 -20.51
CA ARG A 326 1.20 4.25 -21.21
C ARG A 326 0.78 3.53 -22.49
N ASN A 327 1.72 2.88 -23.18
CA ASN A 327 1.45 2.11 -24.39
C ASN A 327 0.78 0.77 -24.11
N THR A 328 0.79 0.30 -22.86
CA THR A 328 0.01 -0.88 -22.48
C THR A 328 -1.49 -0.58 -22.65
N ASN A 329 -2.25 -1.50 -23.27
CA ASN A 329 -3.71 -1.41 -23.40
C ASN A 329 -4.46 -1.57 -22.05
N GLN A 330 -3.79 -1.34 -20.92
CA GLN A 330 -4.33 -1.52 -19.59
C GLN A 330 -4.71 -0.18 -18.95
N LYS A 331 -5.75 -0.21 -18.11
CA LYS A 331 -6.18 0.97 -17.34
C LYS A 331 -5.12 1.32 -16.32
N LEU A 332 -4.49 2.50 -16.44
CA LEU A 332 -3.55 3.05 -15.46
C LEU A 332 -4.25 3.36 -14.13
N SER A 333 -3.55 3.13 -13.00
CA SER A 333 -4.08 3.35 -11.65
C SER A 333 -3.49 4.61 -11.04
N SER A 334 -4.17 5.20 -10.07
CA SER A 334 -3.67 6.35 -9.29
C SER A 334 -2.26 6.13 -8.76
N ARG A 335 -1.91 4.89 -8.40
CA ARG A 335 -0.59 4.53 -7.89
C ARG A 335 0.53 4.74 -8.91
N SER A 336 0.29 4.45 -10.19
CA SER A 336 1.29 4.63 -11.26
C SER A 336 1.61 6.10 -11.50
N TYR A 337 0.57 6.95 -11.54
CA TYR A 337 0.74 8.40 -11.64
C TYR A 337 1.51 8.96 -10.45
N ILE A 338 1.14 8.55 -9.23
CA ILE A 338 1.85 8.93 -8.00
C ILE A 338 3.33 8.55 -8.06
N CYS A 339 3.66 7.34 -8.53
CA CYS A 339 5.03 6.84 -8.63
C CYS A 339 5.88 7.68 -9.59
N VAL A 340 5.43 7.85 -10.84
CA VAL A 340 6.16 8.59 -11.87
C VAL A 340 6.29 10.07 -11.53
N MET A 341 5.22 10.69 -11.04
CA MET A 341 5.25 12.09 -10.60
C MET A 341 6.24 12.28 -9.46
N SER A 342 6.23 11.39 -8.46
CA SER A 342 7.19 11.41 -7.35
C SER A 342 8.63 11.32 -7.87
N SER A 343 8.88 10.46 -8.85
CA SER A 343 10.19 10.28 -9.48
C SER A 343 10.68 11.53 -10.19
N TYR A 344 9.84 12.18 -10.99
CA TYR A 344 10.22 13.43 -11.65
C TYR A 344 10.49 14.56 -10.66
N VAL A 345 9.65 14.73 -9.63
CA VAL A 345 9.87 15.73 -8.58
C VAL A 345 11.20 15.48 -7.87
N MET A 346 11.49 14.22 -7.52
CA MET A 346 12.77 13.84 -6.89
C MET A 346 13.98 14.25 -7.73
N LEU A 347 13.90 14.08 -9.05
CA LEU A 347 14.97 14.49 -9.97
C LEU A 347 14.97 15.99 -10.29
N GLY A 348 13.98 16.75 -9.83
CA GLY A 348 13.83 18.18 -10.14
C GLY A 348 13.22 18.48 -11.52
N HIS A 349 12.62 17.48 -12.17
CA HIS A 349 11.94 17.61 -13.46
C HIS A 349 10.46 18.01 -13.27
N LEU A 350 10.23 19.23 -12.77
CA LEU A 350 8.88 19.69 -12.39
C LEU A 350 7.91 19.85 -13.58
N ARG A 351 8.44 20.13 -14.78
CA ARG A 351 7.62 20.23 -16.00
C ARG A 351 6.97 18.88 -16.32
N GLU A 352 7.77 17.82 -16.37
CA GLU A 352 7.33 16.45 -16.62
C GLU A 352 6.38 15.97 -15.50
N ALA A 353 6.66 16.34 -14.24
CA ALA A 353 5.74 16.09 -13.13
C ALA A 353 4.38 16.78 -13.35
N GLY A 354 4.38 18.02 -13.85
CA GLY A 354 3.16 18.76 -14.19
C GLY A 354 2.36 18.13 -15.32
N GLU A 355 3.04 17.63 -16.36
CA GLU A 355 2.41 16.90 -17.47
C GLU A 355 1.73 15.61 -16.97
N VAL A 356 2.32 14.93 -15.99
CA VAL A 356 1.72 13.74 -15.38
C VAL A 356 0.46 14.09 -14.58
N VAL A 357 0.42 15.25 -13.91
CA VAL A 357 -0.79 15.75 -13.23
C VAL A 357 -1.91 16.02 -14.23
N ASP A 358 -1.61 16.71 -15.33
CA ASP A 358 -2.60 16.99 -16.38
C ASP A 358 -3.15 15.69 -16.97
N GLN A 359 -2.27 14.75 -17.30
CA GLN A 359 -2.65 13.43 -17.81
C GLN A 359 -3.52 12.64 -16.83
N TRP A 360 -3.30 12.78 -15.53
CA TRP A 360 -4.14 12.13 -14.52
C TRP A 360 -5.52 12.80 -14.43
N LYS A 361 -5.60 14.14 -14.50
CA LYS A 361 -6.87 14.87 -14.51
C LYS A 361 -7.73 14.56 -15.74
N GLU A 362 -7.09 14.37 -16.89
CA GLU A 362 -7.75 14.03 -18.15
C GLU A 362 -8.09 12.52 -18.26
N SER A 363 -7.60 11.71 -17.32
CA SER A 363 -7.80 10.26 -17.34
C SER A 363 -9.26 9.90 -17.05
N LYS A 364 -9.87 9.16 -17.99
CA LYS A 364 -11.22 8.60 -17.81
C LYS A 364 -11.23 7.32 -16.96
N THR A 365 -10.06 6.74 -16.67
CA THR A 365 -9.96 5.43 -16.02
C THR A 365 -9.83 5.50 -14.50
N THR A 366 -9.30 6.61 -13.99
CA THR A 366 -9.13 6.84 -12.56
C THR A 366 -9.38 8.29 -12.23
N GLU A 367 -10.26 8.54 -11.27
CA GLU A 367 -10.47 9.87 -10.75
C GLU A 367 -9.17 10.43 -10.15
N PHE A 368 -8.95 11.72 -10.41
CA PHE A 368 -7.81 12.44 -9.86
C PHE A 368 -7.96 12.57 -8.34
N ASP A 369 -6.97 12.07 -7.60
CA ASP A 369 -6.96 12.08 -6.14
C ASP A 369 -6.07 13.21 -5.62
N ALA A 370 -6.67 14.36 -5.31
CA ALA A 370 -5.95 15.51 -4.77
C ALA A 370 -5.27 15.21 -3.42
N SER A 371 -5.86 14.33 -2.60
CA SER A 371 -5.27 13.91 -1.32
C SER A 371 -3.98 13.12 -1.51
N ALA A 372 -3.80 12.47 -2.67
CA ALA A 372 -2.55 11.80 -3.00
C ALA A 372 -1.40 12.79 -3.17
N CYS A 373 -1.66 13.94 -3.79
CA CYS A 373 -0.70 15.02 -3.94
C CYS A 373 -0.31 15.61 -2.59
N SER A 374 -1.28 15.85 -1.69
CA SER A 374 -1.02 16.27 -0.30
C SER A 374 -0.15 15.26 0.46
N ARG A 375 -0.42 13.95 0.29
CA ARG A 375 0.37 12.89 0.93
C ARG A 375 1.82 12.84 0.43
N ILE A 376 2.05 13.08 -0.86
CA ILE A 376 3.41 13.15 -1.44
C ILE A 376 4.14 14.39 -0.91
N LEU A 377 3.47 15.54 -0.89
CA LEU A 377 4.00 16.77 -0.33
C LEU A 377 4.45 16.59 1.13
N ASN A 378 3.60 16.01 1.96
CA ASN A 378 3.93 15.72 3.35
C ASN A 378 5.04 14.67 3.45
N ALA A 379 5.08 13.67 2.58
CA ALA A 379 6.17 12.69 2.56
C ALA A 379 7.53 13.33 2.25
N PHE A 380 7.60 14.37 1.40
CA PHE A 380 8.84 15.12 1.17
C PHE A 380 9.29 15.89 2.42
N ARG A 381 8.34 16.54 3.11
CA ARG A 381 8.62 17.24 4.38
C ARG A 381 9.10 16.29 5.47
N ASP A 382 8.40 15.17 5.66
CA ASP A 382 8.76 14.13 6.64
C ASP A 382 10.15 13.54 6.34
N ALA A 383 10.54 13.48 5.06
CA ALA A 383 11.87 13.04 4.62
C ALA A 383 12.95 14.13 4.78
N GLY A 384 12.60 15.37 5.10
CA GLY A 384 13.51 16.52 5.22
C GLY A 384 13.88 17.16 3.88
N LEU A 385 13.15 16.88 2.80
CA LEU A 385 13.37 17.40 1.44
C LEU A 385 12.52 18.66 1.19
N GLU A 386 12.73 19.70 2.00
CA GLU A 386 11.89 20.92 2.01
C GLU A 386 11.88 21.70 0.68
N GLU A 387 13.01 21.72 -0.03
CA GLU A 387 13.10 22.35 -1.35
C GLU A 387 12.19 21.64 -2.36
N LYS A 388 12.27 20.29 -2.42
CA LYS A 388 11.41 19.47 -3.29
C LYS A 388 9.94 19.56 -2.90
N ALA A 389 9.64 19.63 -1.60
CA ALA A 389 8.28 19.87 -1.12
C ALA A 389 7.74 21.23 -1.59
N SER A 390 8.55 22.28 -1.48
CA SER A 390 8.17 23.64 -1.88
C SER A 390 7.95 23.74 -3.39
N ASP A 391 8.87 23.19 -4.18
CA ASP A 391 8.77 23.08 -5.63
C ASP A 391 7.50 22.35 -6.08
N PHE A 392 7.21 21.22 -5.43
CA PHE A 392 6.02 20.44 -5.72
C PHE A 392 4.73 21.16 -5.31
N HIS A 393 4.75 21.87 -4.18
CA HIS A 393 3.62 22.69 -3.76
C HIS A 393 3.31 23.80 -4.77
N LEU A 394 4.33 24.50 -5.26
CA LEU A 394 4.20 25.52 -6.30
C LEU A 394 3.58 24.94 -7.58
N LEU A 395 4.07 23.77 -8.01
CA LEU A 395 3.52 23.05 -9.17
C LEU A 395 2.04 22.71 -8.96
N LEU A 396 1.66 22.22 -7.78
CA LEU A 396 0.27 21.87 -7.49
C LEU A 396 -0.67 23.08 -7.47
N VAL A 397 -0.18 24.23 -7.01
CA VAL A 397 -0.90 25.51 -7.08
C VAL A 397 -1.09 25.95 -8.53
N GLU A 398 -0.04 25.89 -9.35
CA GLU A 398 -0.11 26.20 -10.79
C GLU A 398 -1.13 25.30 -11.50
N LYS A 399 -1.14 24.02 -11.17
CA LYS A 399 -2.08 23.04 -11.73
C LYS A 399 -3.49 23.12 -11.15
N GLN A 400 -3.80 24.09 -10.28
CA GLN A 400 -5.13 24.23 -9.65
C GLN A 400 -5.59 22.96 -8.90
N CYS A 401 -4.67 22.30 -8.19
CA CYS A 401 -5.02 21.20 -7.31
C CYS A 401 -5.43 21.76 -5.94
N SER A 402 -6.70 21.62 -5.56
CA SER A 402 -7.18 21.98 -4.22
C SER A 402 -6.54 21.08 -3.17
N LEU A 403 -5.48 21.55 -2.54
CA LEU A 403 -4.91 20.92 -1.35
C LEU A 403 -5.76 21.37 -0.17
N GLU A 404 -6.69 20.53 0.28
CA GLU A 404 -7.38 20.81 1.54
C GLU A 404 -6.34 20.91 2.66
N ASN A 405 -6.38 22.04 3.38
CA ASN A 405 -5.56 22.27 4.55
C ASN A 405 -6.01 21.30 5.65
N GLU A 406 -5.37 20.13 5.74
CA GLU A 406 -5.40 19.33 6.98
C GLU A 406 -4.51 20.02 8.02
N VAL A 407 -5.03 21.11 8.59
CA VAL A 407 -4.62 21.63 9.90
C VAL A 407 -5.84 21.56 10.80
N SER A 408 -5.94 20.48 11.58
CA SER A 408 -6.45 20.44 12.96
C SER A 408 -6.25 19.05 13.54
#